data_AF-A0A0F9AJG6-F1
#
_entry.id   AF-A0A0F9AJG6-F1
#
_cell.length_a   1.000
_cell.length_b   1.000
_cell.length_c   1.000
_cell.angle_alpha   90.00
_cell.angle_beta   90.00
_cell.angle_gamma   90.00
#
_symmetry.space_group_name_H-M   'P 1'
#
loop_
_entity.id
_entity.type
_entity.pdbx_description
1 polymer ?
#
loop_
_entity_poly.entity_id
_entity_poly.type
_entity_poly.pdbx_seq_one_letter_code
_entity_poly.pdbx_strand_id
1 'polypeptide(L)'
;DCPPPILRENCLVAIEIGNKIRAACPWANIYIPAEHEDFVQKAYNKKYITEKQILEIDCDIIAEQDVIIIFTPDGYGSLQGGRLVEHDFAINECMPISLFITVSEAIDFLTEHHEYDLHYGGER
;
A
#
# COMPACT_ATOMS: atom_id res chain seq x y z
N ASP A 1 4.40 19.92 15.85
CA ASP A 1 5.87 19.88 16.01
C ASP A 1 6.37 18.58 16.63
N CYS A 2 6.63 17.61 15.78
CA CYS A 2 7.55 16.46 15.88
C CYS A 2 7.32 15.68 14.56
N PRO A 3 8.32 15.25 13.77
CA PRO A 3 8.07 14.05 12.96
C PRO A 3 8.06 12.94 14.01
N PRO A 4 6.91 12.36 14.38
CA PRO A 4 6.92 11.46 15.52
C PRO A 4 7.82 10.29 15.11
N PRO A 5 8.81 9.88 15.92
CA PRO A 5 9.71 8.75 15.63
C PRO A 5 8.97 7.51 15.10
N ILE A 6 7.72 7.36 15.55
CA ILE A 6 6.71 6.38 15.14
C ILE A 6 6.47 6.37 13.62
N LEU A 7 6.37 7.52 12.94
CA LEU A 7 6.13 7.56 11.49
C LEU A 7 7.32 6.97 10.74
N ARG A 8 8.54 7.37 11.10
CA ARG A 8 9.76 6.86 10.46
C ARG A 8 9.94 5.36 10.70
N GLU A 9 9.67 4.89 11.91
CA GLU A 9 9.70 3.46 12.25
C GLU A 9 8.66 2.69 11.42
N ASN A 10 7.43 3.20 11.32
CA ASN A 10 6.38 2.60 10.49
C ASN A 10 6.78 2.53 9.01
N CYS A 11 7.37 3.59 8.46
CA CYS A 11 7.85 3.59 7.09
C CYS A 11 8.97 2.57 6.86
N LEU A 12 9.93 2.45 7.79
CA LEU A 12 10.99 1.45 7.70
C LEU A 12 10.44 0.03 7.73
N VAL A 13 9.46 -0.24 8.61
CA VAL A 13 8.78 -1.54 8.68
C VAL A 13 8.03 -1.82 7.38
N ALA A 14 7.30 -0.85 6.83
CA ALA A 14 6.59 -1.00 5.57
C ALA A 14 7.55 -1.30 4.39
N ILE A 15 8.68 -0.60 4.32
CA ILE A 15 9.73 -0.83 3.31
C ILE A 15 10.34 -2.23 3.49
N GLU A 16 10.64 -2.65 4.72
CA GLU A 16 11.21 -3.98 4.98
C GLU A 16 10.24 -5.10 4.56
N ILE A 17 8.97 -5.00 4.96
CA ILE A 17 7.92 -5.95 4.62
C ILE A 17 7.69 -5.97 3.11
N GLY A 18 7.53 -4.80 2.49
CA GLY A 18 7.32 -4.68 1.05
C GLY A 18 8.50 -5.24 0.25
N ASN A 19 9.75 -5.07 0.70
CA ASN A 19 10.91 -5.69 0.07
C ASN A 19 10.94 -7.22 0.18
N LYS A 20 10.48 -7.79 1.31
CA LYS A 20 10.34 -9.25 1.45
C LYS A 20 9.32 -9.80 0.45
N ILE A 21 8.17 -9.12 0.32
CA ILE A 21 7.12 -9.50 -0.64
C ILE A 21 7.65 -9.35 -2.07
N ARG A 22 8.32 -8.23 -2.39
CA ARG A 22 8.91 -7.96 -3.71
C ARG A 22 9.96 -9.01 -4.10
N ALA A 23 10.75 -9.49 -3.13
CA ALA A 23 11.72 -10.56 -3.36
C ALA A 23 11.05 -11.93 -3.60
N ALA A 24 9.92 -12.20 -2.95
CA ALA A 24 9.19 -13.45 -3.07
C ALA A 24 8.30 -13.50 -4.33
N CYS A 25 7.80 -12.36 -4.79
CA CYS A 25 6.91 -12.21 -5.93
C CYS A 25 7.57 -11.35 -7.04
N PRO A 26 8.68 -11.78 -7.66
CA PRO A 26 9.40 -10.99 -8.66
C PRO A 26 8.60 -10.71 -9.95
N TRP A 27 7.49 -11.40 -10.16
CA TRP A 27 6.55 -11.15 -11.26
C TRP A 27 5.62 -9.96 -11.01
N ALA A 28 5.47 -9.52 -9.75
CA ALA A 28 4.64 -8.38 -9.39
C ALA A 28 5.46 -7.09 -9.35
N ASN A 29 4.94 -6.02 -9.96
CA ASN A 29 5.53 -4.69 -9.84
C ASN A 29 5.04 -4.02 -8.54
N ILE A 30 5.78 -4.19 -7.45
CA ILE A 30 5.35 -3.74 -6.11
C ILE A 30 5.75 -2.29 -5.84
N TYR A 31 4.76 -1.40 -5.82
CA TYR A 31 4.88 -0.03 -5.33
C TYR A 31 4.75 0.03 -3.79
N ILE A 32 5.63 0.78 -3.11
CA ILE A 32 5.61 0.98 -1.66
C ILE A 32 5.56 2.49 -1.37
N PRO A 33 4.43 3.06 -0.90
CA PRO A 33 4.30 4.50 -0.64
C PRO A 33 5.40 5.06 0.28
N ALA A 34 5.79 4.28 1.31
CA ALA A 34 6.80 4.67 2.28
C ALA A 34 8.19 4.97 1.68
N GLU A 35 8.50 4.49 0.47
CA GLU A 35 9.76 4.82 -0.23
C GLU A 35 9.83 6.32 -0.63
N HIS A 36 8.68 7.01 -0.72
CA HIS A 36 8.58 8.40 -1.14
C HIS A 36 8.23 9.38 0.01
N GLU A 37 8.08 8.86 1.24
CA GLU A 37 7.63 9.63 2.42
C GLU A 37 8.50 10.86 2.71
N ASP A 38 9.83 10.77 2.51
CA ASP A 38 10.74 11.89 2.80
C ASP A 38 10.42 13.13 1.94
N PHE A 39 10.03 12.94 0.69
CA PHE A 39 9.62 14.04 -0.18
C PHE A 39 8.27 14.62 0.28
N VAL A 40 7.28 13.75 0.49
CA VAL A 40 5.92 14.12 0.90
C VAL A 40 5.95 14.92 2.20
N GLN A 41 6.67 14.42 3.20
CA GLN A 41 6.80 15.05 4.50
C GLN A 41 7.52 16.41 4.42
N LYS A 42 8.56 16.55 3.58
CA LYS A 42 9.23 17.83 3.34
C LYS A 42 8.33 18.84 2.64
N ALA A 43 7.55 18.41 1.65
CA ALA A 43 6.60 19.26 0.93
C ALA A 43 5.47 19.74 1.86
N TYR A 44 4.93 18.84 2.69
CA TYR A 44 3.91 19.14 3.69
C TYR A 44 4.42 20.16 4.73
N ASN A 45 5.63 19.93 5.28
CA ASN A 45 6.23 20.83 6.27
C ASN A 45 6.49 22.24 5.71
N LYS A 46 6.78 22.34 4.41
CA LYS A 46 6.91 23.62 3.69
C LYS A 46 5.57 24.23 3.27
N LYS A 47 4.45 23.56 3.56
CA LYS A 47 3.08 23.96 3.17
C LYS A 47 2.89 24.08 1.66
N TYR A 48 3.67 23.32 0.88
CA TYR A 48 3.50 23.24 -0.58
C TYR A 48 2.34 22.33 -0.98
N ILE A 49 2.01 21.39 -0.11
CA ILE A 49 0.90 20.45 -0.28
C ILE A 49 0.15 20.33 1.05
N THR A 50 -1.15 20.10 0.98
CA THR A 50 -2.02 19.84 2.13
C THR A 50 -2.18 18.34 2.36
N GLU A 51 -2.57 17.93 3.57
CA GLU A 51 -2.88 16.52 3.88
C GLU A 51 -3.94 15.95 2.93
N LYS A 52 -4.99 16.75 2.62
CA LYS A 52 -6.03 16.36 1.67
C LYS A 52 -5.47 16.03 0.28
N GLN A 53 -4.54 16.85 -0.22
CA GLN A 53 -3.91 16.62 -1.51
C GLN A 53 -2.96 15.42 -1.51
N ILE A 54 -2.32 15.13 -0.37
CA ILE A 54 -1.51 13.91 -0.23
C ILE A 54 -2.39 12.68 -0.38
N LEU A 55 -3.51 12.62 0.37
CA LEU A 55 -4.46 11.52 0.29
C LEU A 55 -5.09 11.37 -1.10
N GLU A 56 -5.39 12.48 -1.78
CA GLU A 56 -5.88 12.46 -3.16
C GLU A 56 -4.85 11.84 -4.12
N ILE A 57 -3.57 12.21 -3.99
CA ILE A 57 -2.48 11.64 -4.80
C ILE A 57 -2.28 10.16 -4.49
N ASP A 58 -2.37 9.75 -3.22
CA ASP A 58 -2.27 8.34 -2.84
C ASP A 58 -3.40 7.51 -3.50
N CYS A 59 -4.63 8.03 -3.55
CA CYS A 59 -5.72 7.41 -4.29
C CYS A 59 -5.47 7.37 -5.81
N ASP A 60 -4.94 8.44 -6.39
CA ASP A 60 -4.58 8.46 -7.82
C ASP A 60 -3.54 7.38 -8.15
N ILE A 61 -2.53 7.20 -7.29
CA ILE A 61 -1.52 6.14 -7.45
C ILE A 61 -2.16 4.75 -7.35
N ILE A 62 -3.08 4.55 -6.39
CA ILE A 62 -3.81 3.28 -6.22
C ILE A 62 -4.63 2.97 -7.48
N ALA A 63 -5.29 3.97 -8.08
CA ALA A 63 -6.09 3.79 -9.29
C ALA A 63 -5.30 3.26 -10.50
N GLU A 64 -3.97 3.43 -10.49
CA GLU A 64 -3.07 2.92 -11.53
C GLU A 64 -2.61 1.47 -11.27
N GLN A 65 -2.97 0.86 -10.14
CA GLN A 65 -2.57 -0.49 -9.76
C GLN A 65 -3.66 -1.52 -10.07
N ASP A 66 -3.24 -2.79 -10.24
CA ASP A 66 -4.18 -3.90 -10.45
C ASP A 66 -4.80 -4.37 -9.12
N VAL A 67 -4.03 -4.32 -8.02
CA VAL A 67 -4.42 -4.78 -6.68
C VAL A 67 -3.81 -3.92 -5.59
N ILE A 68 -4.39 -3.95 -4.39
CA ILE A 68 -3.81 -3.32 -3.19
C ILE A 68 -3.68 -4.34 -2.06
N ILE A 69 -2.55 -4.27 -1.34
CA ILE A 69 -2.32 -5.04 -0.13
C ILE A 69 -2.01 -4.08 1.04
N ILE A 70 -2.63 -4.30 2.20
CA ILE A 70 -2.55 -3.39 3.34
C ILE A 70 -2.09 -4.16 4.57
N PHE A 71 -0.97 -3.72 5.15
CA PHE A 71 -0.40 -4.32 6.35
C PHE A 71 -1.17 -3.86 7.61
N THR A 72 -1.73 -4.83 8.33
CA THR A 72 -2.52 -4.63 9.56
C THR A 72 -1.99 -5.50 10.71
N PRO A 73 -0.84 -5.16 11.32
CA PRO A 73 -0.21 -5.98 12.36
C PRO A 73 -1.10 -6.19 13.59
N ASP A 74 -1.99 -5.23 13.87
CA ASP A 74 -2.92 -5.25 15.00
C ASP A 74 -4.26 -5.95 14.66
N GLY A 75 -4.35 -6.58 13.50
CA GLY A 75 -5.54 -7.28 13.00
C GLY A 75 -6.43 -6.45 12.06
N TYR A 76 -7.36 -7.13 11.40
CA TYR A 76 -8.12 -6.64 10.25
C TYR A 76 -9.09 -5.48 10.54
N GLY A 77 -9.44 -5.21 11.79
CA GLY A 77 -10.37 -4.14 12.18
C GLY A 77 -9.71 -2.81 12.56
N SER A 78 -8.39 -2.67 12.38
CA SER A 78 -7.58 -1.57 12.94
C SER A 78 -7.25 -0.44 11.94
N LEU A 79 -7.93 -0.39 10.79
CA LEU A 79 -7.67 0.63 9.76
C LEU A 79 -8.07 2.02 10.26
N GLN A 80 -7.14 2.96 10.18
CA GLN A 80 -7.32 4.36 10.58
C GLN A 80 -6.39 5.26 9.76
N GLY A 81 -6.74 6.55 9.67
CA GLY A 81 -5.96 7.54 8.92
C GLY A 81 -5.92 7.23 7.42
N GLY A 82 -4.77 7.46 6.78
CA GLY A 82 -4.57 7.23 5.34
C GLY A 82 -4.97 5.82 4.89
N ARG A 83 -4.57 4.78 5.64
CA ARG A 83 -4.92 3.38 5.32
C ARG A 83 -6.43 3.11 5.21
N LEU A 84 -7.26 3.82 5.99
CA LEU A 84 -8.71 3.69 5.89
C LEU A 84 -9.23 4.36 4.61
N VAL A 85 -8.69 5.54 4.28
CA VAL A 85 -9.06 6.27 3.06
C VAL A 85 -8.69 5.46 1.81
N GLU A 86 -7.49 4.91 1.77
CA GLU A 86 -6.99 4.05 0.68
C GLU A 86 -7.83 2.77 0.55
N HIS A 87 -8.14 2.12 1.66
CA HIS A 87 -9.03 0.96 1.69
C HIS A 87 -10.41 1.30 1.12
N ASP A 88 -11.04 2.36 1.60
CA ASP A 88 -12.38 2.76 1.17
C ASP A 88 -12.39 3.17 -0.30
N PHE A 89 -11.34 3.83 -0.78
CA PHE A 89 -11.15 4.14 -2.19
C PHE A 89 -11.08 2.86 -3.04
N ALA A 90 -10.22 1.92 -2.68
CA ALA A 90 -10.07 0.66 -3.41
C ALA A 90 -11.37 -0.16 -3.44
N ILE A 91 -12.16 -0.15 -2.34
CA ILE A 91 -13.49 -0.77 -2.32
C ILE A 91 -14.42 -0.11 -3.33
N ASN A 92 -14.45 1.22 -3.39
CA ASN A 92 -15.31 1.96 -4.31
C ASN A 92 -14.94 1.72 -5.78
N GLU A 93 -13.65 1.56 -6.07
CA GLU A 93 -13.14 1.23 -7.41
C GLU A 93 -13.21 -0.28 -7.74
N CYS A 94 -13.79 -1.09 -6.84
CA CYS A 94 -13.90 -2.55 -7.00
C CYS A 94 -12.54 -3.24 -7.24
N MET A 95 -11.49 -2.69 -6.65
CA MET A 95 -10.15 -3.27 -6.73
C MET A 95 -10.04 -4.49 -5.83
N PRO A 96 -9.26 -5.52 -6.21
CA PRO A 96 -8.88 -6.58 -5.29
C PRO A 96 -8.05 -6.04 -4.12
N ILE A 97 -8.49 -6.33 -2.89
CA ILE A 97 -7.85 -5.89 -1.65
C ILE A 97 -7.46 -7.09 -0.81
N SER A 98 -6.22 -7.10 -0.30
CA SER A 98 -5.81 -8.00 0.78
C SER A 98 -5.36 -7.22 2.00
N LEU A 99 -6.04 -7.43 3.12
CA LEU A 99 -5.51 -7.05 4.42
C LEU A 99 -4.64 -8.21 4.89
N PHE A 100 -3.43 -7.93 5.39
CA PHE A 100 -2.52 -8.99 5.84
C PHE A 100 -1.82 -8.63 7.15
N ILE A 101 -1.60 -9.64 7.98
CA ILE A 101 -0.86 -9.57 9.25
C ILE A 101 0.54 -10.15 9.06
N THR A 102 0.70 -11.11 8.16
CA THR A 102 1.99 -11.76 7.90
C THR A 102 2.41 -11.62 6.44
N VAL A 103 3.73 -11.63 6.19
CA VAL A 103 4.28 -11.60 4.83
C VAL A 103 3.77 -12.78 3.98
N SER A 104 3.54 -13.95 4.60
CA SER A 104 3.01 -15.12 3.89
C SER A 104 1.63 -14.86 3.31
N GLU A 105 0.72 -14.27 4.10
CA GLU A 105 -0.65 -13.98 3.65
C GLU A 105 -0.67 -13.04 2.43
N ALA A 106 0.23 -12.05 2.40
CA ALA A 106 0.38 -11.18 1.24
C ALA A 106 0.90 -11.92 0.01
N ILE A 107 1.89 -12.81 0.19
CA ILE A 107 2.46 -13.62 -0.91
C ILE A 107 1.42 -14.60 -1.45
N ASP A 108 0.67 -15.26 -0.58
CA ASP A 108 -0.37 -16.22 -0.94
C ASP A 108 -1.44 -15.52 -1.79
N PHE A 109 -1.94 -14.36 -1.35
CA PHE A 109 -2.90 -13.55 -2.11
C PHE A 109 -2.37 -13.16 -3.50
N LEU A 110 -1.15 -12.63 -3.57
CA LEU A 110 -0.56 -12.21 -4.86
C LEU A 110 -0.33 -13.40 -5.80
N THR A 111 0.01 -14.56 -5.25
CA THR A 111 0.24 -15.79 -6.03
C THR A 111 -1.08 -16.33 -6.56
N GLU A 112 -2.11 -16.44 -5.73
CA GLU A 112 -3.44 -16.88 -6.14
C GLU A 112 -4.02 -15.97 -7.23
N HIS A 113 -3.89 -14.65 -7.07
CA HIS A 113 -4.35 -13.69 -8.06
C HIS A 113 -3.56 -13.80 -9.37
N HIS A 114 -2.23 -13.93 -9.30
CA HIS A 114 -1.38 -14.12 -10.47
C HIS A 114 -1.72 -15.41 -11.24
N GLU A 115 -1.90 -16.52 -10.54
CA GLU A 115 -2.28 -17.80 -11.15
C GLU A 115 -3.69 -17.71 -11.77
N TYR A 116 -4.63 -17.03 -11.10
CA TYR A 116 -5.95 -16.78 -11.65
C TYR A 116 -5.87 -16.01 -12.98
N ASP A 117 -5.12 -14.92 -13.02
CA ASP A 117 -4.97 -14.12 -14.23
C ASP A 117 -4.27 -14.88 -15.36
N LEU A 118 -3.23 -15.66 -15.05
CA LEU A 118 -2.56 -16.52 -16.02
C LEU A 118 -3.49 -17.56 -16.66
N HIS A 119 -4.43 -18.11 -15.88
CA HIS A 119 -5.30 -19.19 -16.33
C HIS A 119 -6.65 -18.72 -16.87
N TYR A 120 -7.16 -17.60 -16.39
CA TYR A 120 -8.54 -17.14 -16.62
C TYR A 120 -8.65 -15.67 -17.05
N GLY A 121 -7.57 -14.88 -16.98
CA GLY A 121 -7.59 -13.44 -17.23
C GLY A 121 -7.83 -13.02 -18.69
N GLY A 122 -7.56 -13.90 -19.67
CA GLY A 122 -7.67 -13.58 -21.10
C GLY A 122 -6.63 -12.53 -21.56
N GLU A 123 -6.22 -12.59 -22.83
CA GLU A 123 -5.17 -11.71 -23.38
C GLU A 123 -5.44 -10.21 -23.10
N ARG A 124 -4.46 -9.50 -22.52
CA ARG A 124 -4.39 -8.03 -22.53
C ARG A 124 -4.02 -7.53 -23.93
#